data_AF-A0A316F8K7-F1
#
_entry.id   AF-A0A316F8K7-F1
#
_cell.length_a   1.000
_cell.length_b   1.000
_cell.length_c   1.000
_cell.angle_alpha   90.00
_cell.angle_beta   90.00
_cell.angle_gamma   90.00
#
_symmetry.space_group_name_H-M   'P 1'
#
loop_
_entity.id
_entity.type
_entity.pdbx_description
1 polymer ?
#
loop_
_entity_poly.entity_id
_entity_poly.type
_entity_poly.pdbx_seq_one_letter_code
_entity_poly.pdbx_strand_id
1 'polypeptide(L)'
;MIKTRLLGVAQFLLLTLYLLGGFGVLALAVVRSGDWGALLEPGLDRLGDPKDSIPLGWDSATNPFAWLFGIARVAAMLVIPVVTLGVLLGGFAVVAAHRDDDGGRLRRALLAIGVWLVLAAVAFTPYGGRLHTWLAD
;
A
#
# COMPACT_ATOMS: atom_id res chain seq x y z
N MET A 1 23.93 -10.41 9.04
CA MET A 1 23.55 -8.98 9.07
C MET A 1 23.00 -8.43 7.75
N ILE A 2 23.54 -8.79 6.57
CA ILE A 2 23.04 -8.26 5.27
C ILE A 2 21.60 -8.71 4.94
N LYS A 3 21.27 -9.98 5.21
CA LYS A 3 19.94 -10.56 4.91
C LYS A 3 18.79 -9.88 5.66
N THR A 4 18.98 -9.51 6.92
CA THR A 4 17.95 -8.85 7.74
C THR A 4 17.74 -7.38 7.37
N ARG A 5 18.78 -6.69 6.89
CA ARG A 5 18.63 -5.33 6.35
C ARG A 5 17.84 -5.34 5.04
N LEU A 6 18.14 -6.28 4.15
CA LEU A 6 17.40 -6.47 2.89
C LEU A 6 15.92 -6.75 3.14
N LEU A 7 15.61 -7.61 4.12
CA LEU A 7 14.22 -7.93 4.48
C LEU A 7 13.46 -6.68 4.99
N GLY A 8 14.09 -5.88 5.84
CA GLY A 8 13.49 -4.64 6.33
C GLY A 8 13.26 -3.60 5.22
N VAL A 9 14.21 -3.46 4.30
CA VAL A 9 14.06 -2.58 3.13
C VAL A 9 12.93 -3.07 2.22
N ALA A 10 12.88 -4.37 1.91
CA ALA A 10 11.83 -4.95 1.08
C ALA A 10 10.44 -4.74 1.72
N GLN A 11 10.33 -4.97 3.03
CA GLN A 11 9.08 -4.75 3.77
C GLN A 11 8.64 -3.28 3.74
N PHE A 12 9.58 -2.34 3.92
CA PHE A 12 9.28 -0.92 3.87
C PHE A 12 8.89 -0.44 2.47
N LEU A 13 9.60 -0.92 1.44
CA LEU A 13 9.27 -0.64 0.05
C LEU A 13 7.88 -1.16 -0.31
N LEU A 14 7.58 -2.41 0.03
CA LEU A 14 6.28 -3.02 -0.23
C LEU A 14 5.15 -2.26 0.48
N LEU A 15 5.36 -1.87 1.74
CA LEU A 15 4.39 -1.08 2.50
C LEU A 15 4.17 0.30 1.86
N THR A 16 5.26 0.97 1.47
CA THR A 16 5.20 2.29 0.82
C THR A 16 4.46 2.22 -0.50
N LEU A 17 4.77 1.22 -1.35
CA LEU A 17 4.09 1.02 -2.63
C LEU A 17 2.59 0.75 -2.42
N TYR A 18 2.24 -0.11 -1.46
CA TYR A 18 0.84 -0.41 -1.18
C TYR A 18 0.07 0.84 -0.70
N LEU A 19 0.63 1.59 0.26
CA LEU A 19 0.00 2.79 0.80
C LEU A 19 -0.15 3.88 -0.25
N LEU A 20 0.91 4.12 -1.04
CA LEU A 20 0.90 5.12 -2.11
C LEU A 20 -0.10 4.75 -3.21
N GLY A 21 -0.15 3.48 -3.59
CA GLY A 21 -0.99 2.98 -4.67
C GLY A 21 -2.45 2.88 -4.32
N GLY A 22 -2.77 2.49 -3.07
CA GLY A 22 -4.14 2.40 -2.61
C GLY A 22 -4.64 3.75 -2.10
N PHE A 23 -4.08 4.20 -0.98
CA PHE A 23 -4.56 5.39 -0.28
C PHE A 23 -4.04 6.69 -0.89
N GLY A 24 -2.84 6.71 -1.47
CA GLY A 24 -2.32 7.89 -2.16
C GLY A 24 -3.13 8.23 -3.41
N VAL A 25 -3.42 7.22 -4.25
CA VAL A 25 -4.30 7.40 -5.43
C VAL A 25 -5.71 7.81 -5.00
N LEU A 26 -6.28 7.17 -3.96
CA LEU A 26 -7.58 7.57 -3.41
C LEU A 26 -7.60 9.02 -2.94
N ALA A 27 -6.58 9.45 -2.19
CA ALA A 27 -6.49 10.82 -1.69
C ALA A 27 -6.41 11.84 -2.83
N LEU A 28 -5.62 11.54 -3.87
CA LEU A 28 -5.55 12.40 -5.07
C LEU A 28 -6.90 12.47 -5.79
N ALA A 29 -7.59 11.34 -5.94
CA ALA A 29 -8.91 11.30 -6.57
C ALA A 29 -9.95 12.12 -5.80
N VAL A 30 -9.94 12.04 -4.46
CA VAL A 30 -10.82 12.81 -3.58
C VAL A 30 -10.51 14.31 -3.67
N VAL A 31 -9.23 14.69 -3.63
CA VAL A 31 -8.82 16.10 -3.79
C VAL A 31 -9.23 16.64 -5.15
N ARG A 32 -9.11 15.84 -6.22
CA ARG A 32 -9.49 16.21 -7.59
C ARG A 32 -11.02 16.37 -7.75
N SER A 33 -11.79 15.44 -7.20
CA SER A 33 -13.27 15.44 -7.31
C SER A 33 -13.93 16.41 -6.33
N GLY A 34 -13.24 16.78 -5.23
CA GLY A 34 -13.80 17.56 -4.13
C GLY A 34 -14.73 16.75 -3.20
N ASP A 35 -14.92 15.45 -3.47
CA ASP A 35 -15.84 14.60 -2.72
C ASP A 35 -15.13 13.83 -1.59
N TRP A 36 -14.98 14.49 -0.44
CA TRP A 36 -14.40 13.88 0.76
C TRP A 36 -15.20 12.69 1.30
N GLY A 37 -16.49 12.59 0.97
CA GLY A 37 -17.30 11.43 1.35
C GLY A 37 -16.87 10.14 0.66
N ALA A 38 -16.23 10.26 -0.51
CA ALA A 38 -15.72 9.10 -1.25
C ALA A 38 -14.52 8.43 -0.58
N LEU A 39 -13.93 9.02 0.47
CA LEU A 39 -12.94 8.34 1.31
C LEU A 39 -13.51 7.11 2.03
N LEU A 40 -14.82 7.09 2.31
CA LEU A 40 -15.49 5.98 2.99
C LEU A 40 -16.21 5.04 2.01
N GLU A 41 -16.43 5.52 0.80
CA GLU A 41 -17.18 4.83 -0.26
C GLU A 41 -16.56 5.17 -1.62
N PRO A 42 -15.37 4.60 -1.91
CA PRO A 42 -14.72 4.78 -3.19
C PRO A 42 -15.51 4.07 -4.29
N GLY A 43 -15.60 4.70 -5.45
CA GLY A 43 -16.31 4.16 -6.59
C GLY A 43 -16.17 5.05 -7.82
N LEU A 44 -16.32 4.44 -8.99
CA LEU A 44 -16.16 5.10 -10.28
C LEU A 44 -17.18 6.25 -10.45
N ASP A 45 -18.41 6.08 -9.97
CA ASP A 45 -19.46 7.10 -10.04
C ASP A 45 -19.13 8.39 -9.29
N ARG A 46 -18.29 8.31 -8.25
CA ARG A 46 -17.91 9.45 -7.40
C ARG A 46 -16.55 10.02 -7.78
N LEU A 47 -15.58 9.15 -8.07
CA LEU A 47 -14.18 9.52 -8.23
C LEU A 47 -13.67 9.48 -9.68
N GLY A 48 -14.45 8.87 -10.59
CA GLY A 48 -14.03 8.59 -11.97
C GLY A 48 -13.00 7.46 -12.06
N ASP A 49 -12.31 7.37 -13.20
CA ASP A 49 -11.24 6.39 -13.41
C ASP A 49 -10.05 6.71 -12.49
N PRO A 50 -9.55 5.75 -11.69
CA PRO A 50 -8.39 5.94 -10.83
C PRO A 50 -7.13 6.40 -11.59
N LYS A 51 -7.00 6.05 -12.88
CA LYS A 51 -5.87 6.44 -13.75
C LYS A 51 -5.81 7.94 -13.96
N ASP A 52 -6.96 8.63 -13.96
CA ASP A 52 -7.00 10.09 -14.11
C ASP A 52 -6.41 10.83 -12.91
N SER A 53 -6.29 10.13 -11.78
CA SER A 53 -5.69 10.68 -10.55
C SER A 53 -4.18 10.44 -10.49
N ILE A 54 -3.65 9.61 -11.39
CA ILE A 54 -2.22 9.47 -11.60
C ILE A 54 -1.77 10.70 -12.41
N PRO A 55 -0.67 11.38 -12.04
CA PRO A 55 -0.16 12.53 -12.79
C PRO A 55 0.41 12.10 -14.16
N LEU A 56 -0.48 11.70 -15.09
CA LEU A 56 -0.21 11.31 -16.47
C LEU A 56 -0.35 12.54 -17.38
N GLY A 57 0.73 13.30 -17.53
CA GLY A 57 0.86 14.28 -18.62
C GLY A 57 1.21 13.59 -19.94
N TRP A 58 1.18 14.31 -21.07
CA TRP A 58 1.59 13.79 -22.39
C TRP A 58 3.05 13.29 -22.44
N ASP A 59 3.87 13.68 -21.46
CA ASP A 59 5.22 13.15 -21.20
C ASP A 59 5.23 11.97 -20.19
N SER A 60 4.12 11.24 -20.01
CA SER A 60 3.99 10.19 -18.98
C SER A 60 5.05 9.09 -19.08
N ALA A 61 5.57 8.81 -20.27
CA ALA A 61 6.67 7.86 -20.49
C ALA A 61 7.98 8.31 -19.81
N THR A 62 8.22 9.61 -19.65
CA THR A 62 9.43 10.18 -19.04
C THR A 62 9.20 10.68 -17.60
N ASN A 63 7.95 10.76 -17.13
CA ASN A 63 7.64 11.23 -15.79
C ASN A 63 7.82 10.12 -14.73
N PRO A 64 8.85 10.18 -13.85
CA PRO A 64 9.09 9.14 -12.84
C PRO A 64 7.95 9.02 -11.81
N PHE A 65 7.18 10.08 -11.58
CA PHE A 65 6.03 10.03 -10.67
C PHE A 65 4.86 9.25 -11.27
N ALA A 66 4.63 9.37 -12.58
CA ALA A 66 3.63 8.56 -13.28
C ALA A 66 3.95 7.07 -13.16
N TRP A 67 5.21 6.69 -13.34
CA TRP A 67 5.68 5.32 -13.15
C TRP A 67 5.52 4.85 -11.71
N LEU A 68 5.91 5.68 -10.73
CA LEU A 68 5.80 5.32 -9.31
C LEU A 68 4.35 5.06 -8.92
N PHE A 69 3.43 5.96 -9.25
CA PHE A 69 2.01 5.80 -8.94
C PHE A 69 1.36 4.66 -9.74
N GLY A 70 1.79 4.43 -10.98
CA GLY A 70 1.36 3.28 -11.78
C GLY A 70 1.77 1.95 -11.15
N ILE A 71 3.04 1.79 -10.79
CA ILE A 71 3.55 0.58 -10.11
C ILE A 71 2.88 0.40 -8.75
N ALA A 72 2.73 1.50 -8.00
CA ALA A 72 2.07 1.48 -6.71
C ALA A 72 0.61 1.04 -6.83
N ARG A 73 -0.14 1.56 -7.82
CA ARG A 73 -1.52 1.13 -8.11
C ARG A 73 -1.58 -0.37 -8.44
N VAL A 74 -0.68 -0.86 -9.29
CA VAL A 74 -0.61 -2.30 -9.62
C VAL A 74 -0.32 -3.13 -8.36
N ALA A 75 0.59 -2.68 -7.48
CA ALA A 75 0.82 -3.34 -6.21
C ALA A 75 -0.43 -3.32 -5.31
N ALA A 76 -1.20 -2.23 -5.30
CA ALA A 76 -2.45 -2.13 -4.56
C ALA A 76 -3.58 -3.02 -5.14
N MET A 77 -3.61 -3.25 -6.45
CA MET A 77 -4.49 -4.26 -7.08
C MET A 77 -4.15 -5.68 -6.62
N LEU A 78 -2.90 -5.92 -6.22
CA LEU A 78 -2.45 -7.20 -5.68
C LEU A 78 -2.60 -7.23 -4.15
N VAL A 79 -3.64 -6.59 -3.60
CA VAL A 79 -3.82 -6.40 -2.15
C VAL A 79 -3.70 -7.69 -1.35
N ILE A 80 -4.40 -8.77 -1.74
CA ILE A 80 -4.38 -10.04 -1.02
C ILE A 80 -2.95 -10.64 -0.97
N PRO A 81 -2.26 -10.88 -2.10
CA PRO A 81 -0.90 -11.40 -2.06
C PRO A 81 0.09 -10.44 -1.40
N VAL A 82 -0.02 -9.12 -1.62
CA VAL A 82 0.88 -8.12 -1.02
C VAL A 82 0.76 -8.11 0.49
N VAL A 83 -0.46 -8.07 1.02
CA VAL A 83 -0.67 -8.05 2.47
C VAL A 83 -0.29 -9.40 3.09
N THR A 84 -0.58 -10.52 2.41
CA THR A 84 -0.14 -11.85 2.87
C THR A 84 1.38 -11.92 2.99
N LEU A 85 2.12 -11.48 1.96
CA LEU A 85 3.58 -11.39 2.00
C LEU A 85 4.06 -10.44 3.09
N GLY A 86 3.41 -9.29 3.26
CA GLY A 86 3.72 -8.32 4.31
C GLY A 86 3.62 -8.89 5.72
N VAL A 87 2.54 -9.63 6.01
CA VAL A 87 2.35 -10.33 7.29
C VAL A 87 3.41 -11.41 7.51
N LEU A 88 3.72 -12.21 6.49
CA LEU A 88 4.75 -13.26 6.58
C LEU A 88 6.15 -12.67 6.83
N LEU A 89 6.53 -11.63 6.08
CA LEU A 89 7.81 -10.93 6.24
C LEU A 89 7.89 -10.26 7.62
N GLY A 90 6.81 -9.61 8.07
CA GLY A 90 6.73 -9.01 9.39
C GLY A 90 6.87 -10.04 10.52
N GLY A 91 6.19 -11.18 10.40
CA GLY A 91 6.30 -12.30 11.36
C GLY A 91 7.73 -12.83 11.45
N PHE A 92 8.37 -13.05 10.29
CA PHE A 92 9.77 -13.45 10.25
C PHE A 92 10.70 -12.42 10.90
N ALA A 93 10.47 -11.13 10.64
CA ALA A 93 11.24 -10.04 11.24
C ALA A 93 11.11 -9.98 12.78
N VAL A 94 9.91 -10.22 13.31
CA VAL A 94 9.67 -10.29 14.77
C VAL A 94 10.41 -11.47 15.38
N VAL A 95 10.29 -12.67 14.79
CA VAL A 95 10.97 -13.87 15.28
C VAL A 95 12.49 -13.70 15.25
N ALA A 96 13.03 -13.13 14.18
CA ALA A 96 14.46 -12.86 14.06
C ALA A 96 14.93 -11.82 15.09
N ALA A 97 14.18 -10.73 15.28
CA ALA A 97 14.55 -9.69 16.23
C ALA A 97 14.45 -10.15 17.70
N HIS A 98 13.47 -11.00 18.02
CA HIS A 98 13.33 -11.60 19.34
C HIS A 98 14.50 -12.55 19.66
N ARG A 99 14.96 -13.34 18.68
CA ARG A 99 16.13 -14.22 18.84
C ARG A 99 17.44 -13.46 19.01
N ASP A 100 17.57 -12.30 18.37
CA ASP A 100 18.75 -11.44 18.45
C ASP A 100 18.79 -10.58 19.74
N ASP A 101 17.76 -10.65 20.60
CA ASP A 101 17.55 -9.85 21.82
C ASP A 101 17.71 -8.32 21.61
N ASP A 102 17.44 -7.85 20.38
CA ASP A 102 17.53 -6.43 20.00
C ASP A 102 16.15 -5.78 20.14
N GLY A 103 15.90 -5.17 21.29
CA GLY A 103 14.64 -4.49 21.60
C GLY A 103 14.26 -3.38 20.60
N GLY A 104 15.24 -2.69 20.01
CA GLY A 104 15.00 -1.64 19.02
C GLY A 104 14.56 -2.18 17.66
N ARG A 105 15.12 -3.31 17.23
CA ARG A 105 14.66 -4.04 16.04
C ARG A 105 13.31 -4.72 16.28
N LEU A 106 13.10 -5.27 17.48
CA LEU A 106 11.84 -5.89 17.85
C LEU A 106 10.69 -4.89 17.80
N ARG A 107 10.86 -3.71 18.40
CA ARG A 107 9.82 -2.66 18.37
C ARG A 107 9.44 -2.26 16.94
N ARG A 108 10.43 -2.09 16.05
CA ARG A 108 10.18 -1.76 14.64
C ARG A 108 9.47 -2.89 13.90
N ALA A 109 9.87 -4.14 14.14
CA ALA A 109 9.22 -5.30 13.54
C ALA A 109 7.76 -5.45 14.01
N LEU A 110 7.50 -5.21 15.30
CA LEU A 110 6.15 -5.21 15.87
C LEU A 110 5.26 -4.11 15.30
N LEU A 111 5.80 -2.90 15.13
CA LEU A 111 5.06 -1.82 14.45
C LEU A 111 4.74 -2.19 13.00
N ALA A 112 5.72 -2.71 12.27
CA ALA A 112 5.54 -3.04 10.86
C ALA A 112 4.54 -4.19 10.66
N ILE A 113 4.59 -5.26 11.47
CA ILE A 113 3.59 -6.33 11.41
C ILE A 113 2.20 -5.81 11.85
N GLY A 114 2.13 -4.94 12.85
CA GLY A 114 0.88 -4.32 13.27
C GLY A 114 0.20 -3.55 12.13
N VAL A 115 0.97 -2.76 11.38
CA VAL A 115 0.46 -2.07 10.19
C VAL A 115 -0.02 -3.07 9.14
N TRP A 116 0.74 -4.14 8.85
CA TRP A 116 0.31 -5.16 7.89
C TRP A 116 -0.97 -5.88 8.31
N LEU A 117 -1.14 -6.16 9.60
CA LEU A 117 -2.36 -6.79 10.12
C LEU A 117 -3.57 -5.87 10.01
N VAL A 118 -3.41 -4.57 10.26
CA VAL A 118 -4.47 -3.57 10.04
C VAL A 118 -4.82 -3.51 8.56
N LEU A 119 -3.83 -3.43 7.68
CA LEU A 119 -4.06 -3.44 6.24
C LEU A 119 -4.74 -4.73 5.76
N ALA A 120 -4.40 -5.88 6.37
CA ALA A 120 -5.06 -7.16 6.10
C ALA A 120 -6.53 -7.10 6.48
N ALA A 121 -6.81 -6.66 7.71
CA ALA A 121 -8.18 -6.52 8.18
C ALA A 121 -8.99 -5.61 7.24
N VAL A 122 -8.43 -4.45 6.86
CA VAL A 122 -9.06 -3.53 5.91
C VAL A 122 -9.30 -4.19 4.55
N ALA A 123 -8.31 -4.91 4.00
CA ALA A 123 -8.44 -5.60 2.72
C ALA A 123 -9.58 -6.63 2.68
N PHE A 124 -9.83 -7.31 3.81
CA PHE A 124 -10.91 -8.29 3.94
C PHE A 124 -12.27 -7.68 4.34
N THR A 125 -12.36 -6.35 4.50
CA THR A 125 -13.64 -5.67 4.73
C THR A 125 -14.35 -5.31 3.41
N PRO A 126 -15.67 -5.04 3.43
CA PRO A 126 -16.38 -4.51 2.27
C PRO A 126 -15.79 -3.20 1.72
N TYR A 127 -15.20 -2.39 2.61
CA TYR A 127 -14.47 -1.19 2.19
C TYR A 127 -13.25 -1.54 1.34
N GLY A 128 -12.44 -2.51 1.78
CA GLY A 128 -11.29 -2.99 1.02
C GLY A 128 -11.67 -3.53 -0.35
N GLY A 129 -12.79 -4.27 -0.44
CA GLY A 129 -13.35 -4.73 -1.70
C GLY A 129 -13.70 -3.58 -2.65
N ARG A 130 -14.45 -2.58 -2.19
CA ARG A 130 -14.80 -1.40 -3.02
C ARG A 130 -13.58 -0.62 -3.48
N LEU A 131 -12.62 -0.39 -2.57
CA LEU A 131 -11.36 0.27 -2.91
C LEU A 131 -10.60 -0.51 -3.97
N HIS A 132 -10.54 -1.84 -3.84
CA HIS A 132 -9.86 -2.72 -4.79
C HIS A 132 -10.54 -2.74 -6.16
N THR A 133 -11.86 -2.85 -6.21
CA THR A 133 -12.65 -2.80 -7.45
C THR A 133 -12.44 -1.47 -8.15
N TRP A 134 -12.61 -0.34 -7.44
CA TRP A 134 -12.38 0.99 -8.01
C TRP A 134 -10.95 1.15 -8.50
N LEU A 135 -9.95 0.67 -7.75
CA LEU A 135 -8.56 0.74 -8.20
C LEU A 135 -8.33 -0.08 -9.45
N ALA A 136 -9.06 -1.17 -9.69
CA ALA A 136 -8.89 -2.07 -10.84
C ALA A 136 -9.54 -1.56 -12.13
N ASP A 137 -10.55 -0.69 -12.03
CA ASP A 137 -11.22 -0.05 -13.18
C ASP A 137 -10.26 0.84 -14.00
#